data_AF-A0A183E2G5-F1
#
_entry.id   AF-A0A183E2G5-F1
#
_cell.length_a   1.000
_cell.length_b   1.000
_cell.length_c   1.000
_cell.angle_alpha   90.00
_cell.angle_beta   90.00
_cell.angle_gamma   90.00
#
_symmetry.space_group_name_H-M   'P 1'
#
loop_
_entity.id
_entity.type
_entity.pdbx_description
1 polymer ?
#
loop_
_entity_poly.entity_id
_entity_poly.type
_entity_poly.pdbx_seq_one_letter_code
_entity_poly.pdbx_strand_id
1 'polypeptide(L)'
;MYAATSTYLSQLIDIPKLKGIIFAEFDADKGPVIRVQVPDVLFDAKRFVQSDSYARGRYIFNLCFVVDKNSQIDCIYEPMVQKCAAYLTQMEKDSGFLSQSQDQLPPILLKIFEGLNEHGECKVPVTDQTIIYLKLCSSFHGIEPPKVEPYMVPMFTRIPPPNTPDHLPKMDILSQKNIMA
;
A
#
# COMPACT_ATOMS: atom_id res chain seq x y z
N MET A 1 33.20 22.23 -4.42
CA MET A 1 32.99 21.49 -3.16
C MET A 1 31.84 22.16 -2.45
N TYR A 2 30.63 21.63 -2.28
CA TYR A 2 30.05 20.33 -2.58
C TYR A 2 28.77 20.61 -3.35
N ALA A 3 28.70 20.23 -4.62
CA ALA A 3 27.41 20.03 -5.24
C ALA A 3 26.80 18.86 -4.46
N ALA A 4 25.75 19.11 -3.66
CA ALA A 4 24.93 18.04 -3.14
C ALA A 4 24.31 17.34 -4.35
N THR A 5 25.03 16.33 -4.80
CA THR A 5 24.71 15.49 -5.94
C THR A 5 23.34 14.88 -5.70
N SER A 6 22.39 15.29 -6.55
CA SER A 6 21.48 14.38 -7.25
C SER A 6 20.83 13.29 -6.40
N THR A 7 19.63 13.53 -5.86
CA THR A 7 18.61 12.45 -5.74
C THR A 7 17.18 12.90 -5.42
N TYR A 8 16.90 14.18 -5.12
CA TYR A 8 15.51 14.69 -5.07
C TYR A 8 14.92 15.01 -6.45
N LEU A 9 15.45 14.37 -7.49
CA LEU A 9 14.66 14.21 -8.68
C LEU A 9 13.41 13.45 -8.22
N SER A 10 12.27 14.08 -8.45
CA SER A 10 11.12 13.39 -9.03
C SER A 10 11.60 12.70 -10.31
N GLN A 11 12.48 11.70 -10.17
CA GLN A 11 12.54 10.62 -11.12
C GLN A 11 11.09 10.17 -11.18
N LEU A 12 10.58 10.01 -12.39
CA LEU A 12 9.45 9.14 -12.65
C LEU A 12 9.88 7.79 -12.08
N ILE A 13 9.74 7.63 -10.76
CA ILE A 13 9.95 6.37 -10.07
C ILE A 13 8.83 5.55 -10.66
N ASP A 14 9.22 4.67 -11.58
CA ASP A 14 8.29 3.79 -12.22
C ASP A 14 7.73 2.93 -11.11
N ILE A 15 6.49 3.23 -10.71
CA ILE A 15 5.89 2.62 -9.53
C ILE A 15 5.87 1.12 -9.82
N PRO A 16 6.56 0.31 -9.02
CA PRO A 16 6.77 -1.08 -9.32
C PRO A 16 5.43 -1.78 -9.41
N LYS A 17 5.13 -2.39 -10.56
CA LYS A 17 3.82 -3.00 -10.77
C LYS A 17 3.64 -4.19 -9.83
N LEU A 18 2.44 -4.26 -9.26
CA LEU A 18 1.97 -5.42 -8.52
C LEU A 18 1.81 -6.57 -9.51
N LYS A 19 2.46 -7.70 -9.22
CA LYS A 19 2.34 -8.95 -9.97
C LYS A 19 1.15 -9.77 -9.52
N GLY A 20 0.78 -9.67 -8.24
CA GLY A 20 -0.48 -10.22 -7.78
C GLY A 20 -0.81 -9.97 -6.31
N ILE A 21 -2.01 -10.39 -5.93
CA ILE A 21 -2.51 -10.40 -4.57
C ILE A 21 -2.90 -11.84 -4.24
N ILE A 22 -2.45 -12.33 -3.09
CA ILE A 22 -2.78 -13.67 -2.59
C ILE A 22 -3.52 -13.52 -1.28
N PHE A 23 -4.65 -14.20 -1.18
CA PHE A 23 -5.38 -14.39 0.07
C PHE A 23 -5.41 -15.87 0.42
N ALA A 24 -4.92 -16.19 1.60
CA ALA A 24 -4.94 -17.53 2.15
C ALA A 24 -5.65 -17.52 3.50
N GLU A 25 -6.42 -18.57 3.77
CA GLU A 25 -7.05 -18.78 5.08
C GLU A 25 -6.52 -20.08 5.69
N PHE A 26 -6.69 -20.24 7.00
CA PHE A 26 -6.37 -21.48 7.68
C PHE A 26 -7.61 -22.37 7.79
N ASP A 27 -7.56 -23.53 7.14
CA ASP A 27 -8.54 -24.60 7.27
C ASP A 27 -8.07 -25.57 8.38
N ALA A 28 -8.96 -25.94 9.29
CA ALA A 28 -8.59 -26.76 10.45
C ALA A 28 -8.14 -28.19 10.07
N ASP A 29 -8.64 -28.73 8.97
CA ASP A 29 -8.34 -30.10 8.53
C ASP A 29 -7.18 -30.12 7.52
N LYS A 30 -7.09 -29.08 6.69
CA LYS A 30 -6.11 -29.00 5.59
C LYS A 30 -4.89 -28.13 5.91
N GLY A 31 -4.98 -27.27 6.93
CA GLY A 31 -3.98 -26.27 7.26
C GLY A 31 -4.11 -25.00 6.40
N PRO A 32 -3.01 -24.27 6.12
CA PRO A 32 -3.05 -23.08 5.28
C PRO A 32 -3.48 -23.40 3.85
N VAL A 33 -4.56 -22.76 3.37
CA VAL A 33 -5.11 -22.94 2.02
C VAL A 33 -5.17 -21.59 1.32
N ILE A 34 -4.55 -21.49 0.14
CA ILE A 34 -4.78 -20.33 -0.74
C ILE A 34 -6.21 -20.41 -1.27
N ARG A 35 -6.98 -19.34 -1.05
CA ARG A 35 -8.36 -19.23 -1.52
C ARG A 35 -8.47 -18.36 -2.75
N VAL A 36 -7.73 -17.25 -2.78
CA VAL A 36 -7.81 -16.29 -3.87
C VAL A 36 -6.41 -15.94 -4.33
N GLN A 37 -6.22 -15.96 -5.64
CA GLN A 37 -5.04 -15.40 -6.31
C GLN A 37 -5.54 -14.44 -7.37
N VAL A 38 -4.95 -13.26 -7.41
CA VAL A 38 -5.24 -12.26 -8.44
C VAL A 38 -3.91 -11.86 -9.06
N PRO A 39 -3.73 -11.98 -10.39
CA PRO A 39 -4.59 -12.69 -11.34
C PRO A 39 -4.65 -14.21 -11.05
N ASP A 40 -5.67 -14.89 -11.58
CA ASP A 40 -6.10 -16.27 -11.20
C ASP A 40 -5.03 -17.37 -11.26
N VAL A 41 -3.86 -17.12 -11.87
CA VAL A 41 -2.79 -18.12 -12.04
C VAL A 41 -1.42 -17.51 -11.72
N LEU A 42 -1.22 -17.14 -10.46
CA LEU A 42 0.07 -16.57 -10.02
C LEU A 42 1.07 -17.65 -9.58
N PHE A 43 0.61 -18.70 -8.90
CA PHE A 43 1.43 -19.83 -8.46
C PHE A 43 0.68 -21.17 -8.55
N ASP A 44 1.40 -22.23 -8.90
CA ASP A 44 0.95 -23.61 -8.71
C ASP A 44 0.77 -23.84 -7.20
N ALA A 45 -0.47 -24.08 -6.75
CA ALA A 45 -0.88 -24.11 -5.33
C ALA A 45 -0.26 -25.26 -4.49
N LYS A 46 0.85 -25.87 -4.93
CA LYS A 46 1.42 -27.10 -4.37
C LYS A 46 2.52 -26.92 -3.32
N ARG A 47 2.74 -25.72 -2.77
CA ARG A 47 3.88 -25.50 -1.88
C ARG A 47 3.62 -24.55 -0.70
N PHE A 48 2.69 -24.91 0.18
CA PHE A 48 2.61 -24.29 1.50
C PHE A 48 2.72 -25.35 2.59
N VAL A 49 3.54 -25.03 3.59
CA VAL A 49 3.92 -25.89 4.71
C VAL A 49 2.71 -26.05 5.63
N GLN A 50 2.33 -27.28 5.95
CA GLN A 50 1.34 -27.57 7.00
C GLN A 50 1.88 -27.04 8.33
N SER A 51 1.09 -26.23 9.02
CA SER A 51 1.38 -25.71 10.36
C SER A 51 0.38 -26.28 11.37
N ASP A 52 0.81 -26.37 12.63
CA ASP A 52 0.08 -26.99 13.73
C ASP A 52 -1.31 -26.38 13.99
N SER A 53 -2.21 -27.22 14.52
CA SER A 53 -3.59 -26.91 14.89
C SER A 53 -3.71 -25.71 15.85
N TYR A 54 -4.38 -24.64 15.42
CA TYR A 54 -4.67 -23.46 16.24
C TYR A 54 -5.94 -23.62 17.11
N ALA A 55 -6.06 -22.81 18.16
CA ALA A 55 -7.19 -22.84 19.07
C ALA A 55 -8.53 -22.44 18.39
N ARG A 56 -9.61 -23.16 18.73
CA ARG A 56 -10.96 -22.96 18.19
C ARG A 56 -11.48 -21.53 18.42
N GLY A 57 -12.13 -20.96 17.39
CA GLY A 57 -12.93 -19.73 17.50
C GLY A 57 -12.29 -18.44 16.95
N ARG A 58 -11.26 -18.52 16.11
CA ARG A 58 -10.69 -17.35 15.41
C ARG A 58 -10.57 -17.61 13.92
N TYR A 59 -10.98 -16.64 13.11
CA TYR A 59 -10.73 -16.63 11.67
C TYR A 59 -9.29 -16.15 11.41
N ILE A 60 -8.45 -17.01 10.84
CA ILE A 60 -7.03 -16.75 10.58
C ILE A 60 -6.82 -16.67 9.07
N PHE A 61 -6.23 -15.57 8.60
CA PHE A 61 -5.91 -15.37 7.20
C PHE A 61 -4.59 -14.65 7.02
N ASN A 62 -4.01 -14.82 5.84
CA ASN A 62 -2.85 -14.10 5.34
C ASN A 62 -3.23 -13.37 4.06
N LEU A 63 -2.81 -12.10 3.96
CA LEU A 63 -2.92 -11.27 2.77
C LEU A 63 -1.51 -10.89 2.31
N CYS A 64 -1.18 -11.17 1.05
CA CYS A 64 0.14 -10.91 0.50
C CYS A 64 0.03 -10.13 -0.80
N PHE A 65 0.83 -9.06 -0.92
CA PHE A 65 1.01 -8.29 -2.14
C PHE A 65 2.33 -8.70 -2.79
N VAL A 66 2.28 -9.19 -4.01
CA VAL A 66 3.45 -9.68 -4.76
C VAL A 66 3.88 -8.60 -5.74
N VAL A 67 5.08 -8.07 -5.55
CA VAL A 67 5.66 -6.98 -6.34
C VAL A 67 6.80 -7.51 -7.21
N ASP A 68 7.13 -6.83 -8.31
CA ASP A 68 8.26 -7.21 -9.16
C ASP A 68 9.61 -7.16 -8.38
N LYS A 69 10.42 -8.21 -8.53
CA LYS A 69 11.74 -8.37 -7.90
C LYS A 69 12.76 -7.30 -8.28
N ASN A 70 12.56 -6.64 -9.43
CA ASN A 70 13.47 -5.60 -9.92
C ASN A 70 13.23 -4.23 -9.25
N SER A 71 12.24 -4.15 -8.36
CA SER A 71 11.92 -2.92 -7.64
C SER A 71 12.83 -2.71 -6.43
N GLN A 72 13.49 -1.56 -6.35
CA GLN A 72 14.19 -1.12 -5.13
C GLN A 72 13.27 -0.41 -4.13
N ILE A 73 11.98 -0.26 -4.47
CA ILE A 73 11.02 0.62 -3.77
C ILE A 73 9.69 -0.14 -3.57
N ASP A 74 9.75 -1.44 -3.31
CA ASP A 74 8.59 -2.29 -2.98
C ASP A 74 7.95 -1.93 -1.62
N CYS A 75 8.72 -1.30 -0.72
CA CYS A 75 8.25 -0.82 0.58
C CYS A 75 7.04 0.14 0.52
N ILE A 76 6.74 0.76 -0.63
CA ILE A 76 5.53 1.58 -0.85
C ILE A 76 4.22 0.79 -0.65
N TYR A 77 4.27 -0.53 -0.82
CA TYR A 77 3.09 -1.40 -0.69
C TYR A 77 2.86 -1.89 0.74
N GLU A 78 3.85 -1.79 1.63
CA GLU A 78 3.72 -2.21 3.03
C GLU A 78 2.54 -1.53 3.75
N PRO A 79 2.38 -0.19 3.73
CA PRO A 79 1.21 0.44 4.35
C PRO A 79 -0.10 0.05 3.66
N MET A 80 -0.05 -0.34 2.37
CA MET A 80 -1.25 -0.74 1.63
C MET A 80 -1.74 -2.11 2.07
N VAL A 81 -0.84 -3.10 2.19
CA VAL A 81 -1.21 -4.44 2.66
C VAL A 81 -1.66 -4.40 4.12
N GLN A 82 -1.00 -3.61 4.98
CA GLN A 82 -1.40 -3.43 6.37
C GLN A 82 -2.80 -2.82 6.48
N LYS A 83 -3.07 -1.75 5.73
CA LYS A 83 -4.38 -1.09 5.74
C LYS A 83 -5.48 -1.98 5.18
N CYS A 84 -5.20 -2.72 4.10
CA CYS A 84 -6.13 -3.68 3.52
C CYS A 84 -6.45 -4.82 4.50
N ALA A 85 -5.44 -5.39 5.16
CA ALA A 85 -5.63 -6.42 6.18
C ALA A 85 -6.46 -5.90 7.37
N ALA A 86 -6.24 -4.65 7.79
CA ALA A 86 -7.03 -4.01 8.85
C ALA A 86 -8.52 -3.88 8.45
N TYR A 87 -8.81 -3.46 7.21
CA TYR A 87 -10.19 -3.43 6.70
C TYR A 87 -10.84 -4.82 6.70
N LEU A 88 -10.15 -5.84 6.17
CA LEU A 88 -10.67 -7.21 6.13
C LEU A 88 -10.91 -7.76 7.56
N THR A 89 -10.00 -7.48 8.49
CA THR A 89 -10.14 -7.86 9.90
C THR A 89 -11.36 -7.19 10.54
N GLN A 90 -11.60 -5.91 10.25
CA GLN A 90 -12.74 -5.19 10.78
C GLN A 90 -14.05 -5.72 10.21
N MET A 91 -14.13 -5.96 8.89
CA MET A 91 -15.32 -6.52 8.26
C MET A 91 -15.65 -7.93 8.77
N GLU A 92 -14.63 -8.74 9.04
CA GLU A 92 -14.83 -10.06 9.65
C GLU A 92 -15.40 -9.95 11.07
N LYS A 93 -14.94 -8.98 11.88
CA LYS A 93 -15.48 -8.75 13.22
C LYS A 93 -16.91 -8.24 13.22
N ASP A 94 -17.24 -7.34 12.29
CA ASP A 94 -18.52 -6.65 12.29
C ASP A 94 -19.64 -7.48 11.65
N SER A 95 -19.31 -8.27 10.61
CA SER A 95 -20.30 -8.95 9.78
C SER A 95 -19.97 -10.41 9.46
N GLY A 96 -18.81 -10.92 9.88
CA GLY A 96 -18.34 -12.25 9.46
C GLY A 96 -18.12 -12.35 7.95
N PHE A 97 -17.72 -11.24 7.29
CA PHE A 97 -17.64 -11.13 5.83
C PHE A 97 -16.80 -12.23 5.18
N LEU A 98 -15.64 -12.56 5.74
CA LEU A 98 -14.72 -13.59 5.21
C LEU A 98 -15.22 -15.00 5.51
N SER A 99 -16.00 -15.17 6.59
CA SER A 99 -16.64 -16.44 6.90
C SER A 99 -17.90 -16.72 6.07
N GLN A 100 -18.65 -15.69 5.69
CA GLN A 100 -19.99 -15.83 5.06
C GLN A 100 -20.03 -15.47 3.56
N SER A 101 -19.19 -14.56 3.10
CA SER A 101 -19.26 -13.96 1.75
C SER A 101 -17.96 -14.14 0.98
N GLN A 102 -17.37 -15.34 1.04
CA GLN A 102 -16.09 -15.66 0.38
C GLN A 102 -16.09 -15.38 -1.12
N ASP A 103 -17.22 -15.60 -1.80
CA ASP A 103 -17.36 -15.37 -3.24
C ASP A 103 -17.25 -13.89 -3.65
N GLN A 104 -17.43 -12.96 -2.71
CA GLN A 104 -17.30 -11.53 -2.98
C GLN A 104 -15.86 -11.04 -2.85
N LEU A 105 -14.96 -11.80 -2.23
CA LEU A 105 -13.58 -11.40 -2.01
C LEU A 105 -12.75 -11.33 -3.31
N PRO A 106 -12.80 -12.31 -4.24
CA PRO A 106 -12.07 -12.24 -5.50
C PRO A 106 -12.31 -10.96 -6.32
N PRO A 107 -13.55 -10.52 -6.60
CA PRO A 107 -13.77 -9.30 -7.38
C PRO A 107 -13.30 -8.02 -6.66
N ILE A 108 -13.29 -8.01 -5.32
CA ILE A 108 -12.75 -6.89 -4.54
C ILE A 108 -11.23 -6.83 -4.68
N LEU A 109 -10.54 -7.96 -4.49
CA LEU A 109 -9.08 -8.02 -4.63
C LEU A 109 -8.64 -7.73 -6.07
N LEU A 110 -9.43 -8.14 -7.07
CA LEU A 110 -9.19 -7.79 -8.47
C LEU A 110 -9.26 -6.27 -8.71
N LYS A 111 -10.31 -5.60 -8.22
CA LYS A 111 -10.43 -4.14 -8.33
C LYS A 111 -9.29 -3.41 -7.62
N ILE A 112 -8.82 -3.92 -6.48
CA ILE A 112 -7.66 -3.36 -5.76
C ILE A 112 -6.39 -3.53 -6.61
N PHE A 113 -6.17 -4.73 -7.16
CA PHE A 113 -5.03 -5.02 -8.02
C PHE A 113 -4.99 -4.10 -9.25
N GLU A 114 -6.10 -4.00 -9.98
CA GLU A 114 -6.23 -3.13 -11.16
C GLU A 114 -6.05 -1.65 -10.81
N GLY A 115 -6.76 -1.15 -9.78
CA GLY A 115 -6.69 0.25 -9.38
C GLY A 115 -5.28 0.68 -8.93
N LEU A 116 -4.60 -0.13 -8.13
CA LEU A 116 -3.23 0.14 -7.72
C LEU A 116 -2.24 0.08 -8.89
N ASN A 117 -2.45 -0.80 -9.87
CA ASN A 117 -1.58 -0.92 -11.03
C ASN A 117 -1.80 0.17 -12.08
N GLU A 118 -3.04 0.61 -12.30
CA GLU A 118 -3.38 1.61 -13.31
C GLU A 118 -3.21 3.04 -12.80
N HIS A 119 -3.76 3.33 -11.64
CA HIS A 119 -3.91 4.70 -11.11
C HIS A 119 -3.03 4.97 -9.89
N GLY A 120 -2.44 3.93 -9.28
CA GLY A 120 -1.73 4.05 -8.01
C GLY A 120 -2.65 4.31 -6.81
N GLU A 121 -3.96 4.27 -6.99
CA GLU A 121 -4.96 4.39 -5.93
C GLU A 121 -6.20 3.57 -6.27
N CYS A 122 -6.90 3.08 -5.25
CA CYS A 122 -8.16 2.38 -5.41
C CYS A 122 -9.18 2.78 -4.33
N LYS A 123 -10.45 2.88 -4.73
CA LYS A 123 -11.60 3.09 -3.85
C LYS A 123 -12.63 2.02 -4.18
N VAL A 124 -12.78 1.03 -3.31
CA VAL A 124 -13.68 -0.11 -3.54
C VAL A 124 -14.74 -0.14 -2.44
N PRO A 125 -16.02 0.18 -2.75
CA PRO A 125 -17.11 -0.06 -1.82
C PRO A 125 -17.32 -1.57 -1.69
N VAL A 126 -17.27 -2.09 -0.45
CA VAL A 126 -17.43 -3.51 -0.16
C VAL A 126 -18.80 -3.79 0.45
N THR A 127 -19.20 -2.96 1.41
CA THR A 127 -20.52 -2.99 2.04
C THR A 127 -21.08 -1.57 2.14
N ASP A 128 -22.33 -1.42 2.56
CA ASP A 128 -22.96 -0.11 2.78
C ASP A 128 -22.23 0.74 3.84
N GLN A 129 -21.42 0.11 4.70
CA GLN A 129 -20.72 0.74 5.81
C GLN A 129 -19.21 0.88 5.57
N THR A 130 -18.63 0.10 4.64
CA THR A 130 -17.18 0.00 4.48
C THR A 130 -16.73 0.22 3.04
N ILE A 131 -15.87 1.22 2.86
CA ILE A 131 -15.17 1.52 1.61
C ILE A 131 -13.68 1.35 1.85
N ILE A 132 -13.05 0.43 1.09
CA ILE A 132 -11.60 0.25 1.11
C ILE A 132 -10.97 1.36 0.27
N TYR A 133 -10.14 2.19 0.90
CA TYR A 133 -9.37 3.23 0.22
C TYR A 133 -7.87 3.02 0.41
N LEU A 134 -7.16 2.76 -0.70
CA LEU A 134 -5.72 2.58 -0.75
C LEU A 134 -5.11 3.57 -1.75
N LYS A 135 -3.96 4.17 -1.42
CA LYS A 135 -3.26 5.13 -2.27
C LYS A 135 -1.76 4.99 -2.06
N LEU A 136 -1.05 4.74 -3.14
CA LEU A 136 0.40 4.72 -3.15
C LEU A 136 0.93 6.14 -2.96
N CYS A 137 1.91 6.25 -2.07
CA CYS A 137 2.59 7.51 -1.81
C CYS A 137 4.03 7.38 -2.30
N SER A 138 4.35 7.98 -3.45
CA SER A 138 5.70 7.93 -4.02
C SER A 138 6.75 8.59 -3.12
N SER A 139 6.34 9.45 -2.18
CA SER A 139 7.22 10.05 -1.18
C SER A 139 7.62 9.08 -0.08
N PHE A 140 6.94 7.94 0.06
CA PHE A 140 7.27 6.91 1.05
C PHE A 140 8.30 5.96 0.45
N HIS A 141 9.58 6.32 0.52
CA HIS A 141 10.68 5.44 0.09
C HIS A 141 11.39 4.78 1.28
N GLY A 142 10.87 4.93 2.51
CA GLY A 142 11.45 4.33 3.72
C GLY A 142 12.85 4.87 4.08
N ILE A 143 13.28 5.97 3.45
CA ILE A 143 14.58 6.61 3.72
C ILE A 143 14.29 7.86 4.54
N GLU A 144 14.94 7.95 5.69
CA GLU A 144 14.90 9.16 6.51
C GLU A 144 15.57 10.32 5.74
N PRO A 145 14.94 11.51 5.64
CA PRO A 145 15.57 12.67 5.04
C PRO A 145 16.91 12.98 5.72
N PRO A 146 17.94 13.40 4.96
CA PRO A 146 19.23 13.73 5.55
C PRO A 146 19.09 14.89 6.54
N LYS A 147 19.88 14.86 7.61
CA LYS A 147 19.91 15.93 8.61
C LYS A 147 20.31 17.25 7.96
N VAL A 148 19.52 18.30 8.22
CA VAL A 148 19.79 19.66 7.75
C VAL A 148 20.66 20.38 8.77
N GLU A 149 21.83 20.84 8.35
CA GLU A 149 22.73 21.63 9.20
C GLU A 149 22.43 23.14 9.07
N PRO A 150 22.70 23.96 10.10
CA PRO A 150 22.28 25.38 10.13
C PRO A 150 22.86 26.26 9.02
N TYR A 151 23.96 25.83 8.40
CA TYR A 151 24.63 26.54 7.31
C TYR A 151 24.14 26.11 5.92
N MET A 152 23.23 25.14 5.84
CA MET A 152 22.65 24.72 4.56
C MET A 152 21.62 25.73 4.07
N VAL A 153 21.57 25.94 2.75
CA VAL A 153 20.64 26.88 2.12
C VAL A 153 19.56 26.08 1.39
N PRO A 154 18.26 26.30 1.71
CA PRO A 154 17.17 25.64 1.01
C PRO A 154 17.06 26.16 -0.42
N MET A 155 16.78 25.25 -1.35
CA MET A 155 16.59 25.57 -2.77
C MET A 155 15.28 24.94 -3.23
N PHE A 156 14.43 25.71 -3.92
CA PHE A 156 13.24 25.15 -4.55
C PHE A 156 13.65 24.25 -5.71
N THR A 157 13.25 23.00 -5.65
CA THR A 157 13.45 22.03 -6.74
C THR A 157 12.33 22.08 -7.77
N ARG A 158 11.17 22.65 -7.43
CA ARG A 158 10.03 22.85 -8.33
C ARG A 158 10.01 24.28 -8.85
N ILE A 159 9.76 24.43 -10.15
CA ILE A 159 9.64 25.72 -10.82
C ILE A 159 8.26 25.76 -11.52
N PRO A 160 7.43 26.80 -11.29
CA PRO A 160 7.67 27.91 -10.38
C PRO A 160 7.64 27.48 -8.91
N PRO A 161 8.29 28.23 -7.99
CA PRO A 161 8.18 28.00 -6.56
C PRO A 161 6.71 27.98 -6.11
N PRO A 162 6.34 27.20 -5.07
CA PRO A 162 4.97 27.10 -4.58
C PRO A 162 4.57 28.31 -3.71
N ASN A 163 4.88 29.52 -4.15
CA ASN A 163 4.57 30.78 -3.46
C ASN A 163 3.31 31.47 -4.01
N THR A 164 2.50 30.76 -4.81
CA THR A 164 1.26 31.31 -5.38
C THR A 164 0.13 31.33 -4.35
N PRO A 165 -0.87 32.23 -4.50
CA PRO A 165 -2.04 32.30 -3.62
C PRO A 165 -2.84 31.00 -3.51
N ASP A 166 -2.73 30.11 -4.49
CA ASP A 166 -3.43 28.81 -4.51
C ASP A 166 -2.72 27.73 -3.67
N HIS A 167 -1.41 27.87 -3.47
CA HIS A 167 -0.57 26.92 -2.74
C HIS A 167 -0.40 27.30 -1.27
N LEU A 168 -0.21 28.58 -0.99
CA LEU A 168 0.06 29.09 0.35
C LEU A 168 -0.97 28.65 1.41
N PRO A 169 -2.31 28.71 1.16
CA PRO A 169 -3.30 28.31 2.16
C PRO A 169 -3.29 26.82 2.49
N LYS A 170 -2.66 25.98 1.65
CA LYS A 170 -2.54 24.52 1.86
C LYS A 170 -1.33 24.15 2.71
N MET A 171 -0.46 25.11 3.01
CA MET A 171 0.77 24.92 3.78
C MET A 171 0.54 25.27 5.25
N ASP A 172 1.36 24.72 6.14
CA ASP A 172 1.36 25.16 7.54
C ASP A 172 1.90 26.59 7.69
N ILE A 173 1.54 27.25 8.79
CA ILE A 173 1.84 28.68 9.03
C ILE A 173 3.36 28.96 9.03
N LEU A 174 4.19 28.03 9.51
CA LEU A 174 5.64 28.22 9.54
C LEU A 174 6.21 28.14 8.13
N SER A 175 5.77 27.15 7.35
CA SER A 175 6.17 27.04 5.94
C SER A 175 5.73 28.24 5.11
N GLN A 176 4.52 28.77 5.33
CA GLN A 176 4.07 30.01 4.67
C GLN A 176 5.00 31.18 4.97
N LYS A 177 5.35 31.39 6.26
CA LYS A 177 6.26 32.47 6.67
C LYS A 177 7.67 32.31 6.09
N ASN A 178 8.19 31.08 6.09
CA ASN A 178 9.55 30.80 5.62
C ASN A 178 9.69 30.93 4.10
N ILE A 179 8.64 30.64 3.31
CA ILE A 179 8.68 30.77 1.84
C ILE A 179 8.50 32.22 1.39
N MET A 180 7.83 33.05 2.19
CA MET A 180 7.59 34.47 1.89
C MET A 180 8.70 35.42 2.37
N ALA A 181 9.59 34.95 3.25
CA ALA A 181 10.71 35.73 3.78
C ALA A 181 11.84 35.85 2.75
#